data_AF-A0AAP2DBW3-F1
#
_entry.id   AF-A0AAP2DBW3-F1
#
_cell.length_a   1.000
_cell.length_b   1.000
_cell.length_c   1.000
_cell.angle_alpha   90.00
_cell.angle_beta   90.00
_cell.angle_gamma   90.00
#
_symmetry.space_group_name_H-M   'P 1'
#
loop_
_entity.id
_entity.type
_entity.pdbx_description
1 polymer ?
#
loop_
_entity_poly.entity_id
_entity_poly.type
_entity_poly.pdbx_seq_one_letter_code
_entity_poly.pdbx_strand_id
1 'polypeptide(L)'
;MIPQLDKLTDAEAELILRAPVLVCILVAGADGHIDRKEIKEAIAVARKQKESASVLSGFFTIMAEDFEDKIKILIQSYPYESTQRTPLIVEELQGLNQLWPKLDRVFASAYYTMLKNLASRIASSSGGLLGMKRVSPEEARYAALPMIVDPGKS
;
A
#
# COMPACT_ATOMS: atom_id res chain seq x y z
N MET A 1 15.18 -6.42 12.59
CA MET A 1 15.69 -5.70 11.40
C MET A 1 15.24 -6.43 10.14
N ILE A 2 14.89 -5.71 9.08
CA ILE A 2 14.56 -6.28 7.77
C ILE A 2 15.81 -6.16 6.90
N PRO A 3 16.53 -7.25 6.58
CA PRO A 3 17.79 -7.19 5.83
C PRO A 3 17.67 -6.46 4.49
N GLN A 4 16.49 -6.53 3.87
CA GLN A 4 16.19 -5.88 2.59
C GLN A 4 16.15 -4.35 2.67
N LEU A 5 16.09 -3.77 3.88
CA LEU A 5 16.03 -2.33 4.12
C LEU A 5 17.33 -1.76 4.72
N ASP A 6 18.38 -2.57 4.91
CA ASP A 6 19.61 -2.15 5.62
C ASP A 6 20.36 -0.99 4.94
N LYS A 7 20.07 -0.70 3.67
CA LYS A 7 20.65 0.43 2.90
C LYS A 7 19.84 1.72 2.99
N LEU A 8 18.69 1.69 3.66
CA LEU A 8 17.78 2.81 3.81
C LEU A 8 18.06 3.54 5.12
N THR A 9 17.83 4.85 5.13
CA THR A 9 17.69 5.59 6.39
C THR A 9 16.39 5.21 7.11
N ASP A 10 16.28 5.54 8.39
CA ASP A 10 15.07 5.24 9.18
C ASP A 10 13.80 5.81 8.52
N ALA A 11 13.86 7.03 8.00
CA ALA A 11 12.73 7.67 7.31
C ALA A 11 12.35 6.95 6.00
N GLU A 12 13.33 6.45 5.26
CA GLU A 12 13.11 5.72 4.01
C GLU A 12 12.55 4.32 4.27
N ALA A 13 13.07 3.64 5.31
CA ALA A 13 12.52 2.37 5.76
C ALA A 13 11.09 2.54 6.27
N GLU A 14 10.80 3.64 6.99
CA GLU A 14 9.44 3.98 7.43
C GLU A 14 8.50 4.15 6.24
N LEU A 15 8.92 4.83 5.17
CA LEU A 15 8.11 4.96 3.96
C LEU A 15 7.77 3.59 3.34
N ILE A 16 8.73 2.67 3.26
CA ILE A 16 8.49 1.29 2.80
C ILE A 16 7.50 0.55 3.72
N LEU A 17 7.59 0.76 5.03
CA LEU A 17 6.67 0.14 5.99
C LEU A 17 5.24 0.71 5.91
N ARG A 18 5.11 2.01 5.66
CA ARG A 18 3.80 2.71 5.60
C ARG A 18 3.11 2.55 4.25
N ALA A 19 3.86 2.41 3.16
CA ALA A 19 3.33 2.42 1.80
C ALA A 19 2.18 1.43 1.52
N PRO A 20 2.11 0.19 2.06
CA PRO A 20 0.95 -0.67 1.83
C PRO A 20 -0.33 -0.10 2.43
N VAL A 21 -0.22 0.51 3.61
CA VAL A 21 -1.35 1.16 4.28
C VAL A 21 -1.75 2.43 3.53
N LEU A 22 -0.77 3.23 3.08
CA LEU A 22 -1.03 4.42 2.27
C LEU A 22 -1.76 4.07 0.97
N VAL A 23 -1.36 3.00 0.28
CA VAL A 23 -2.06 2.48 -0.91
C VAL A 23 -3.50 2.11 -0.58
N CYS A 24 -3.73 1.41 0.52
CA CYS A 24 -5.09 1.05 0.94
C CYS A 24 -5.94 2.28 1.24
N ILE A 25 -5.41 3.26 1.97
CA ILE A 25 -6.11 4.51 2.31
C ILE A 25 -6.42 5.31 1.04
N LEU A 26 -5.49 5.37 0.10
CA LEU A 26 -5.66 6.08 -1.16
C LEU A 26 -6.79 5.48 -2.00
N VAL A 27 -6.78 4.16 -2.18
CA VAL A 27 -7.77 3.50 -3.03
C VAL A 27 -9.13 3.45 -2.33
N ALA A 28 -9.20 2.99 -1.08
CA ALA A 28 -10.47 2.92 -0.35
C ALA A 28 -11.06 4.31 -0.11
N GLY A 29 -10.23 5.31 0.15
CA GLY A 29 -10.67 6.66 0.48
C GLY A 29 -10.81 7.59 -0.72
N ALA A 30 -10.70 7.11 -1.96
CA ALA A 30 -10.82 7.94 -3.15
C ALA A 30 -12.22 8.59 -3.23
N ASP A 31 -13.26 7.82 -2.91
CA ASP A 31 -14.65 8.27 -2.93
C ASP A 31 -15.10 9.02 -1.65
N GLY A 32 -14.19 9.16 -0.66
CA GLY A 32 -14.45 9.80 0.62
C GLY A 32 -14.72 8.85 1.80
N HIS A 33 -14.95 7.55 1.58
CA HIS A 33 -15.30 6.60 2.64
C HIS A 33 -14.27 5.48 2.82
N ILE A 34 -13.57 5.49 3.96
CA ILE A 34 -12.60 4.44 4.28
C ILE A 34 -13.22 3.40 5.23
N ASP A 35 -13.46 2.18 4.75
CA ASP A 35 -13.75 1.03 5.62
C ASP A 35 -12.45 0.33 6.06
N ARG A 36 -12.15 0.43 7.36
CA ARG A 36 -10.96 -0.19 7.96
C ARG A 36 -10.99 -1.72 7.90
N LYS A 37 -12.18 -2.34 7.86
CA LYS A 37 -12.31 -3.79 7.74
C LYS A 37 -11.85 -4.28 6.37
N GLU A 38 -12.23 -3.57 5.30
CA GLU A 38 -11.78 -3.88 3.94
C GLU A 38 -10.26 -3.76 3.80
N ILE A 39 -9.68 -2.70 4.38
CA ILE A 39 -8.22 -2.54 4.42
C ILE A 39 -7.55 -3.73 5.12
N LYS A 40 -8.09 -4.14 6.26
CA LYS A 40 -7.54 -5.25 7.04
C LYS A 40 -7.62 -6.57 6.28
N GLU A 41 -8.75 -6.85 5.65
CA GLU A 41 -8.95 -8.08 4.88
C GLU A 41 -8.04 -8.14 3.65
N ALA A 42 -7.93 -7.05 2.89
CA ALA A 42 -7.06 -7.00 1.71
C ALA A 42 -5.60 -7.27 2.07
N ILE A 43 -5.12 -6.71 3.19
CA ILE A 43 -3.76 -6.92 3.67
C ILE A 43 -3.56 -8.34 4.20
N ALA A 44 -4.52 -8.90 4.93
CA ALA A 44 -4.47 -10.29 5.38
C ALA A 44 -4.42 -11.27 4.20
N VAL A 45 -5.15 -11.01 3.12
CA VAL A 45 -5.12 -11.85 1.91
C VAL A 45 -3.81 -11.68 1.14
N ALA A 46 -3.28 -10.46 1.03
CA ALA A 46 -1.99 -10.21 0.38
C ALA A 46 -0.83 -10.92 1.10
N ARG A 47 -0.87 -10.98 2.44
CA ARG A 47 0.05 -11.78 3.27
C ARG A 47 -0.02 -13.27 2.92
N LYS A 48 -1.22 -13.86 3.00
CA LYS A 48 -1.43 -15.30 2.76
C LYS A 48 -0.98 -15.75 1.37
N GLN A 49 -1.13 -14.91 0.34
CA GLN A 49 -0.69 -15.25 -1.02
C GLN A 49 0.83 -15.21 -1.23
N LYS A 50 1.60 -14.63 -0.29
CA LYS A 50 3.05 -14.43 -0.41
C LYS A 50 3.87 -15.14 0.66
N GLU A 51 3.24 -15.75 1.66
CA GLU A 51 3.93 -16.43 2.77
C GLU A 51 4.58 -17.79 2.43
N SER A 52 4.48 -18.28 1.19
CA SER A 52 5.29 -19.42 0.73
C SER A 52 6.72 -18.96 0.37
N ALA A 53 7.58 -18.76 1.37
CA ALA A 53 9.02 -18.47 1.20
C ALA A 53 9.37 -17.27 0.29
N SER A 54 8.59 -16.18 0.33
CA SER A 54 8.91 -14.98 -0.45
C SER A 54 9.95 -14.08 0.22
N VAL A 55 10.66 -13.30 -0.59
CA VAL A 55 11.58 -12.22 -0.18
C VAL A 55 10.91 -11.15 0.72
N LEU A 56 9.58 -11.16 0.83
CA LEU A 56 8.79 -10.23 1.64
C LEU A 56 8.45 -10.78 3.04
N SER A 57 8.87 -12.00 3.40
CA SER A 57 8.50 -12.62 4.69
C SER A 57 8.87 -11.74 5.89
N GLY A 58 10.12 -11.27 5.96
CA GLY A 58 10.58 -10.39 7.03
C GLY A 58 9.83 -9.04 7.08
N PHE A 59 9.45 -8.51 5.92
CA PHE A 59 8.60 -7.33 5.83
C PHE A 59 7.21 -7.59 6.44
N PHE A 60 6.59 -8.71 6.09
CA PHE A 60 5.27 -9.06 6.58
C PHE A 60 5.25 -9.34 8.07
N THR A 61 6.30 -9.94 8.64
CA THR A 61 6.43 -10.14 10.09
C THR A 61 6.32 -8.81 10.84
N ILE A 62 7.12 -7.81 10.47
CA ILE A 62 7.10 -6.49 11.15
C ILE A 62 5.79 -5.73 10.88
N MET A 63 5.25 -5.84 9.68
CA MET A 63 3.98 -5.21 9.37
C MET A 63 2.82 -5.87 10.15
N ALA A 64 2.93 -7.15 10.52
CA ALA A 64 1.88 -7.91 11.19
C ALA A 64 1.73 -7.62 12.67
N GLU A 65 2.83 -7.36 13.36
CA GLU A 65 2.84 -7.15 14.82
C GLU A 65 1.91 -6.01 15.26
N ASP A 66 2.02 -4.83 14.63
CA ASP A 66 1.28 -3.62 15.05
C ASP A 66 0.41 -3.03 13.95
N PHE A 67 -0.13 -3.90 13.10
CA PHE A 67 -0.81 -3.49 11.88
C PHE A 67 -2.03 -2.58 12.11
N GLU A 68 -2.91 -2.96 13.05
CA GLU A 68 -4.14 -2.23 13.33
C GLU A 68 -3.87 -0.83 13.88
N ASP A 69 -2.89 -0.73 14.78
CA ASP A 69 -2.48 0.52 15.38
C ASP A 69 -1.83 1.44 14.33
N LYS A 70 -0.96 0.91 13.46
CA LYS A 70 -0.36 1.67 12.35
C LYS A 70 -1.41 2.22 11.40
N ILE A 71 -2.44 1.43 11.05
CA ILE A 71 -3.56 1.92 10.22
C ILE A 71 -4.31 3.03 10.93
N LYS A 72 -4.67 2.82 12.20
CA LYS A 72 -5.47 3.79 12.95
C LYS A 72 -4.74 5.12 13.08
N ILE A 73 -3.45 5.09 13.40
CA ILE A 73 -2.58 6.26 13.52
C ILE A 73 -2.47 6.96 12.17
N LEU A 74 -2.18 6.23 11.10
CA LEU A 74 -2.04 6.83 9.77
C LEU A 74 -3.34 7.46 9.29
N ILE A 75 -4.49 6.78 9.39
CA ILE A 75 -5.77 7.38 8.99
C ILE A 75 -6.05 8.67 9.78
N GLN A 76 -5.68 8.71 11.07
CA GLN A 76 -5.86 9.88 11.91
C GLN A 76 -4.85 11.01 11.62
N SER A 77 -3.70 10.71 11.03
CA SER A 77 -2.70 11.71 10.67
C SER A 77 -3.01 12.45 9.36
N TYR A 78 -4.01 11.99 8.60
CA TYR A 78 -4.41 12.60 7.34
C TYR A 78 -5.73 13.38 7.46
N PRO A 79 -5.94 14.39 6.59
CA PRO A 79 -7.23 15.07 6.49
C PRO A 79 -8.40 14.11 6.24
N TYR A 80 -9.56 14.44 6.80
CA TYR A 80 -10.79 13.69 6.56
C TYR A 80 -11.25 13.84 5.11
N GLU A 81 -11.11 15.03 4.52
CA GLU A 81 -11.53 15.33 3.16
C GLU A 81 -10.62 14.63 2.12
N SER A 82 -11.22 13.84 1.23
CA SER A 82 -10.47 13.09 0.19
C SER A 82 -9.70 14.02 -0.74
N THR A 83 -10.26 15.19 -1.05
CA THR A 83 -9.62 16.22 -1.90
C THR A 83 -8.32 16.77 -1.32
N GLN A 84 -8.15 16.73 0.00
CA GLN A 84 -6.95 17.16 0.71
C GLN A 84 -6.01 15.99 1.02
N ARG A 85 -6.57 14.84 1.41
CA ARG A 85 -5.79 13.64 1.76
C ARG A 85 -5.10 13.02 0.54
N THR A 86 -5.81 12.89 -0.57
CA THR A 86 -5.34 12.21 -1.78
C THR A 86 -4.01 12.78 -2.30
N PRO A 87 -3.85 14.10 -2.51
CA PRO A 87 -2.59 14.63 -3.02
C PRO A 87 -1.42 14.37 -2.07
N LEU A 88 -1.63 14.43 -0.74
CA LEU A 88 -0.58 14.15 0.25
C LEU A 88 -0.11 12.70 0.19
N ILE A 89 -1.04 11.75 0.10
CA ILE A 89 -0.68 10.33 0.00
C ILE A 89 0.01 10.02 -1.34
N VAL A 90 -0.44 10.65 -2.42
CA VAL A 90 0.20 10.52 -3.73
C VAL A 90 1.65 11.01 -3.67
N GLU A 91 1.91 12.15 -3.04
CA GLU A 91 3.26 12.70 -2.85
C GLU A 91 4.15 11.77 -2.01
N GLU A 92 3.64 11.24 -0.88
CA GLU A 92 4.40 10.27 -0.08
C GLU A 92 4.75 9.01 -0.90
N LEU A 93 3.78 8.46 -1.63
CA LEU A 93 3.98 7.26 -2.46
C LEU A 93 4.94 7.50 -3.63
N GLN A 94 5.02 8.72 -4.17
CA GLN A 94 6.02 9.07 -5.19
C GLN A 94 7.45 8.99 -4.66
N GLY A 95 7.66 9.19 -3.34
CA GLY A 95 8.96 9.03 -2.69
C GLY A 95 9.57 7.64 -2.89
N LEU A 96 8.73 6.61 -3.07
CA LEU A 96 9.17 5.23 -3.33
C LEU A 96 10.04 5.11 -4.58
N ASN A 97 9.80 5.95 -5.60
CA ASN A 97 10.54 5.93 -6.86
C ASN A 97 12.04 6.19 -6.66
N GLN A 98 12.40 6.97 -5.64
CA GLN A 98 13.80 7.26 -5.30
C GLN A 98 14.46 6.13 -4.49
N LEU A 99 13.66 5.22 -3.93
CA LEU A 99 14.15 4.10 -3.12
C LEU A 99 14.46 2.85 -3.94
N TRP A 100 13.88 2.71 -5.13
CA TRP A 100 14.11 1.55 -6.01
C TRP A 100 15.59 1.23 -6.27
N PRO A 101 16.46 2.22 -6.56
CA PRO A 101 17.88 1.94 -6.77
C PRO A 101 18.63 1.51 -5.51
N LYS A 102 18.06 1.75 -4.31
CA LYS A 102 18.67 1.43 -3.01
C LYS A 102 18.29 0.03 -2.52
N LEU A 103 17.21 -0.54 -3.05
CA LEU A 103 16.70 -1.85 -2.70
C LEU A 103 17.28 -2.94 -3.60
N ASP A 104 17.28 -4.18 -3.09
CA ASP A 104 17.50 -5.34 -3.95
C ASP A 104 16.41 -5.42 -5.03
N ARG A 105 16.79 -5.75 -6.27
CA ARG A 105 15.88 -5.75 -7.42
C ARG A 105 14.74 -6.75 -7.27
N VAL A 106 15.02 -7.93 -6.71
CA VAL A 106 14.01 -8.98 -6.49
C VAL A 106 13.02 -8.50 -5.42
N PHE A 107 13.51 -7.90 -4.34
CA PHE A 107 12.66 -7.30 -3.32
C PHE A 107 11.81 -6.15 -3.89
N ALA A 108 12.40 -5.18 -4.58
CA ALA A 108 11.69 -4.03 -5.14
C ALA A 108 10.56 -4.45 -6.10
N SER A 109 10.83 -5.41 -6.99
CA SER A 109 9.81 -5.94 -7.91
C SER A 109 8.70 -6.70 -7.19
N ALA A 110 9.04 -7.53 -6.20
CA ALA A 110 8.05 -8.25 -5.40
C ALA A 110 7.18 -7.30 -4.58
N TYR A 111 7.79 -6.25 -4.01
CA TYR A 111 7.14 -5.23 -3.22
C TYR A 111 6.19 -4.37 -4.08
N TYR A 112 6.64 -3.90 -5.24
CA TYR A 112 5.79 -3.19 -6.20
C TYR A 112 4.57 -4.04 -6.63
N THR A 113 4.80 -5.32 -6.93
CA THR A 113 3.73 -6.26 -7.28
C THR A 113 2.73 -6.43 -6.13
N MET A 114 3.22 -6.51 -4.90
CA MET A 114 2.36 -6.57 -3.71
C MET A 114 1.50 -5.30 -3.58
N LEU A 115 2.08 -4.10 -3.73
CA LEU A 115 1.32 -2.85 -3.67
C LEU A 115 0.21 -2.81 -4.73
N LYS A 116 0.52 -3.19 -5.98
CA LYS A 116 -0.49 -3.30 -7.04
C LYS A 116 -1.60 -4.28 -6.71
N ASN A 117 -1.25 -5.45 -6.17
CA ASN A 117 -2.24 -6.45 -5.78
C ASN A 117 -3.13 -5.92 -4.65
N LEU A 118 -2.58 -5.18 -3.69
CA LEU A 118 -3.36 -4.52 -2.65
C LEU A 118 -4.32 -3.49 -3.24
N ALA A 119 -3.81 -2.59 -4.10
CA ALA A 119 -4.62 -1.57 -4.76
C ALA A 119 -5.78 -2.19 -5.54
N SER A 120 -5.51 -3.23 -6.33
CA SER A 120 -6.53 -3.95 -7.09
C SER A 120 -7.54 -4.66 -6.19
N ARG A 121 -7.11 -5.26 -5.07
CA ARG A 121 -8.00 -5.91 -4.10
C ARG A 121 -8.93 -4.92 -3.43
N ILE A 122 -8.40 -3.78 -2.99
CA ILE A 122 -9.21 -2.72 -2.36
C ILE A 122 -10.20 -2.17 -3.37
N ALA A 123 -9.78 -1.78 -4.57
CA ALA A 123 -10.70 -1.30 -5.61
C ALA A 123 -11.80 -2.34 -5.93
N SER A 124 -11.49 -3.63 -5.88
CA SER A 124 -12.47 -4.71 -6.08
C SER A 124 -13.38 -4.93 -4.87
N SER A 125 -12.91 -4.65 -3.66
CA SER A 125 -13.63 -4.84 -2.39
C SER A 125 -14.54 -3.66 -2.06
N SER A 126 -14.01 -2.43 -2.18
CA SER A 126 -14.73 -1.18 -1.99
C SER A 126 -15.79 -0.95 -3.10
N GLY A 127 -15.66 -1.64 -4.23
CA GLY A 127 -16.71 -1.81 -5.25
C GLY A 127 -17.98 -2.53 -4.78
N GLY A 128 -18.07 -2.89 -3.50
CA GLY A 128 -19.30 -3.35 -2.87
C GLY A 128 -19.15 -4.77 -2.37
N LEU A 129 -19.22 -4.89 -1.06
CA LEU A 129 -19.15 -6.13 -0.31
C LEU A 129 -20.12 -7.23 -0.78
N LEU A 130 -21.14 -6.96 -1.60
CA LEU A 130 -22.02 -7.95 -2.24
C LEU A 130 -22.95 -7.25 -3.25
N GLY A 131 -22.62 -7.31 -4.54
CA GLY A 131 -23.59 -7.09 -5.63
C GLY A 131 -23.97 -5.63 -5.95
N MET A 132 -23.68 -5.21 -7.18
CA MET A 132 -24.22 -4.01 -7.83
C MET A 132 -23.66 -2.66 -7.35
N LYS A 133 -22.39 -2.36 -7.63
CA LYS A 133 -21.93 -1.03 -8.08
C LYS A 133 -20.57 -1.14 -8.77
N ARG A 134 -20.33 -0.29 -9.76
CA ARG A 134 -19.08 -0.23 -10.54
C ARG A 134 -18.00 0.42 -9.69
N VAL A 135 -16.76 -0.06 -9.78
CA VAL A 135 -15.57 0.66 -9.29
C VAL A 135 -15.68 2.11 -9.77
N SER A 136 -15.56 3.08 -8.86
CA SER A 136 -15.65 4.48 -9.25
C SER A 136 -14.48 4.85 -10.16
N PRO A 137 -14.63 5.82 -11.09
CA PRO A 137 -13.52 6.25 -11.94
C PRO A 137 -12.30 6.72 -11.14
N GLU A 138 -12.49 7.26 -9.94
CA GLU A 138 -11.41 7.73 -9.07
C GLU A 138 -10.66 6.58 -8.39
N GLU A 139 -11.37 5.57 -7.87
CA GLU A 139 -10.72 4.35 -7.35
C GLU A 139 -9.96 3.60 -8.44
N ALA A 140 -10.55 3.48 -9.64
CA ALA A 140 -9.92 2.83 -10.78
C ALA A 140 -8.63 3.53 -11.21
N ARG A 141 -8.59 4.87 -11.12
CA ARG A 141 -7.39 5.66 -11.42
C ARG A 141 -6.24 5.30 -10.48
N TYR A 142 -6.50 5.14 -9.18
CA TYR A 142 -5.46 4.85 -8.20
C TYR A 142 -5.16 3.36 -8.04
N ALA A 143 -6.05 2.46 -8.45
CA ALA A 143 -5.82 1.02 -8.48
C ALA A 143 -4.60 0.63 -9.34
N ALA A 144 -4.28 1.41 -10.37
CA ALA A 144 -3.11 1.22 -11.22
C ALA A 144 -1.80 1.77 -10.62
N LEU A 145 -1.87 2.50 -9.51
CA LEU A 145 -0.74 3.19 -8.86
C LEU A 145 0.10 4.02 -9.85
N PRO A 146 -0.49 4.98 -10.60
CA PRO A 146 0.20 5.69 -11.67
C PRO A 146 1.36 6.58 -11.20
N MET A 147 1.43 6.86 -9.90
CA MET A 147 2.48 7.65 -9.27
C MET A 147 3.74 6.83 -8.92
N ILE A 148 3.65 5.49 -8.95
CA ILE A 148 4.76 4.58 -8.63
C ILE A 148 5.28 3.96 -9.93
N VAL A 149 6.54 4.23 -10.23
CA VAL A 149 7.27 3.66 -11.38
C VAL A 149 7.59 2.20 -11.09
N ASP A 150 7.39 1.33 -12.09
CA ASP A 150 7.71 -0.10 -12.01
C ASP A 150 9.24 -0.31 -11.94
N PRO A 151 9.78 -0.82 -10.80
CA PRO A 151 11.21 -1.05 -10.64
C PRO A 151 11.74 -2.19 -11.53
N GLY A 152 10.86 -3.03 -12.10
CA GLY A 152 11.23 -4.09 -13.04
C GLY A 152 11.54 -3.59 -14.45
N LYS A 153 11.03 -2.41 -14.83
CA LYS A 153 11.20 -1.78 -16.15
C LYS A 153 12.28 -0.70 -16.19
N SER A 154 12.91 -0.43 -15.04
CA SER A 154 13.98 0.56 -14.86
C SER A 154 15.35 -0.08 -15.05
#